data_AF-A0A6B1EIZ9-F1
#
_entry.id   AF-A0A6B1EIZ9-F1
#
_cell.length_a   1.000
_cell.length_b   1.000
_cell.length_c   1.000
_cell.angle_alpha   90.00
_cell.angle_beta   90.00
_cell.angle_gamma   90.00
#
_symmetry.space_group_name_H-M   'P 1'
#
loop_
_entity.id
_entity.type
_entity.pdbx_description
1 polymer ?
#
loop_
_entity_poly.entity_id
_entity_poly.type
_entity_poly.pdbx_seq_one_letter_code
_entity_poly.pdbx_strand_id
1 'polypeptide(L)'
;MIRLRQGLRDARPRHRALIHIGKCGGASVRAALHEAGIADTLRVFHVRRPVYRRNLNYVVVARNPLSRAVSAFNWRYRLAVSERRQPYRFSGEREVLVRYGSLGKLGEALYDDDGNPRGASIRDARRIHHIREDIGYYLTRLLARCRPEQIEAVLMQETLDADIERVFGICNQHRINDNSGMGTGKLSARARANLMRFFSRDYEALARLYAWGKIDREAYLAAVS
;
A
#
# COMPACT_ATOMS: atom_id res chain seq x y z
N MET A 1 -26.07 -32.81 36.44
CA MET A 1 -26.01 -33.06 34.98
C MET A 1 -25.48 -31.82 34.28
N ILE A 2 -24.21 -31.86 33.87
CA ILE A 2 -23.52 -30.78 33.16
C ILE A 2 -23.75 -30.96 31.66
N ARG A 3 -24.40 -30.00 30.98
CA ARG A 3 -24.50 -29.99 29.51
C ARG A 3 -23.16 -29.54 28.93
N LEU A 4 -22.41 -30.49 28.40
CA LEU A 4 -21.18 -30.25 27.63
C LEU A 4 -21.51 -29.73 26.22
N ARG A 5 -20.94 -28.55 25.93
CA ARG A 5 -20.55 -27.96 24.64
C ARG A 5 -20.91 -28.74 23.36
N GLN A 6 -21.83 -28.19 22.57
CA GLN A 6 -21.88 -28.35 21.11
C GLN A 6 -21.66 -26.98 20.48
N GLY A 7 -20.55 -26.82 19.74
CA GLY A 7 -20.30 -25.56 19.03
C GLY A 7 -18.87 -25.28 18.57
N LEU A 8 -17.92 -26.21 18.64
CA LEU A 8 -16.63 -26.05 17.97
C LEU A 8 -16.71 -26.68 16.57
N ARG A 9 -17.35 -25.96 15.65
CA ARG A 9 -17.25 -26.27 14.21
C ARG A 9 -15.83 -25.94 13.73
N ASP A 10 -15.06 -26.97 13.40
CA ASP A 10 -14.01 -26.99 12.38
C ASP A 10 -13.09 -25.76 12.31
N ALA A 11 -12.22 -25.58 13.30
CA ALA A 11 -11.12 -24.62 13.21
C ALA A 11 -9.87 -25.29 12.63
N ARG A 12 -9.90 -25.67 11.34
CA ARG A 12 -8.62 -25.81 10.63
C ARG A 12 -7.92 -24.45 10.74
N PRO A 13 -6.63 -24.38 11.12
CA PRO A 13 -5.91 -23.12 11.18
C PRO A 13 -6.02 -22.43 9.81
N ARG A 14 -6.67 -21.27 9.77
CA ARG A 14 -6.80 -20.52 8.52
C ARG A 14 -5.43 -19.97 8.16
N HIS A 15 -4.93 -20.33 6.99
CA HIS A 15 -3.66 -19.82 6.50
C HIS A 15 -3.75 -18.29 6.32
N ARG A 16 -2.75 -17.58 6.81
CA ARG A 16 -2.66 -16.12 6.71
C ARG A 16 -1.84 -15.73 5.49
N ALA A 17 -2.22 -14.63 4.86
CA ALA A 17 -1.46 -14.04 3.78
C ALA A 17 -1.22 -12.55 4.01
N LEU A 18 0.05 -12.13 3.95
CA LEU A 18 0.45 -10.73 4.00
C LEU A 18 0.42 -10.12 2.59
N ILE A 19 -0.35 -9.04 2.42
CA ILE A 19 -0.37 -8.24 1.20
C ILE A 19 0.59 -7.07 1.38
N HIS A 20 1.79 -7.21 0.82
CA HIS A 20 2.82 -6.18 0.86
C HIS A 20 2.70 -5.26 -0.34
N ILE A 21 2.02 -4.13 -0.13
CA ILE A 21 1.94 -3.03 -1.08
C ILE A 21 3.22 -2.19 -1.00
N GLY A 22 3.84 -1.90 -2.15
CA GLY A 22 5.07 -1.13 -2.20
C GLY A 22 4.93 0.22 -1.49
N LYS A 23 5.94 0.55 -0.68
CA LYS A 23 6.08 1.82 0.08
C LYS A 23 5.07 2.03 1.23
N CYS A 24 4.41 0.97 1.66
CA CYS A 24 3.53 0.96 2.85
C CYS A 24 4.20 0.35 4.10
N GLY A 25 5.51 0.05 4.08
CA GLY A 25 6.20 -0.48 5.26
C GLY A 25 6.22 -2.00 5.37
N GLY A 26 5.78 -2.71 4.33
CA GLY A 26 5.80 -4.17 4.34
C GLY A 26 7.21 -4.78 4.44
N ALA A 27 8.28 -4.02 4.15
CA ALA A 27 9.65 -4.46 4.45
C ALA A 27 9.90 -4.52 5.96
N SER A 28 9.47 -3.51 6.72
CA SER A 28 9.57 -3.48 8.20
C SER A 28 8.73 -4.58 8.83
N VAL A 29 7.48 -4.75 8.38
CA VAL A 29 6.63 -5.87 8.84
C VAL A 29 7.32 -7.21 8.63
N ARG A 30 7.90 -7.44 7.45
CA ARG A 30 8.58 -8.70 7.14
C ARG A 30 9.82 -8.93 8.00
N ALA A 31 10.59 -7.88 8.30
CA ALA A 31 11.75 -8.00 9.18
C ALA A 31 11.33 -8.39 10.60
N ALA A 32 10.33 -7.70 11.17
CA ALA A 32 9.78 -8.02 12.48
C ALA A 32 9.25 -9.47 12.55
N LEU A 33 8.53 -9.92 11.51
CA LEU A 33 8.05 -11.31 11.43
C LEU A 33 9.20 -12.33 11.34
N HIS A 34 10.31 -11.98 10.68
CA HIS A 34 11.47 -12.86 10.54
C HIS A 34 12.25 -12.96 11.86
N GLU A 35 12.46 -11.84 12.54
CA GLU A 35 13.11 -11.78 13.86
C GLU A 35 12.31 -12.56 14.91
N ALA A 36 10.98 -12.50 14.84
CA ALA A 36 10.10 -13.29 15.71
C ALA A 36 9.98 -14.78 15.29
N GLY A 37 10.63 -15.21 14.22
CA GLY A 37 10.59 -16.61 13.76
C GLY A 37 9.24 -17.08 13.19
N ILE A 38 8.34 -16.16 12.83
CA ILE A 38 7.00 -16.51 12.31
C ILE A 38 6.79 -16.15 10.83
N ALA A 39 7.79 -15.61 10.15
CA ALA A 39 7.69 -15.20 8.74
C ALA A 39 7.20 -16.33 7.82
N ASP A 40 7.64 -17.57 8.04
CA ASP A 40 7.29 -18.74 7.21
C ASP A 40 5.84 -19.23 7.43
N THR A 41 5.17 -18.73 8.48
CA THR A 41 3.76 -19.05 8.75
C THR A 41 2.80 -18.23 7.88
N LEU A 42 3.29 -17.21 7.16
CA LEU A 42 2.49 -16.34 6.29
C LEU A 42 2.88 -16.47 4.83
N ARG A 43 1.86 -16.57 3.97
CA ARG A 43 2.05 -16.38 2.53
C ARG A 43 2.22 -14.90 2.21
N VAL A 44 3.29 -14.51 1.52
CA VAL A 44 3.49 -13.10 1.14
C VAL A 44 3.10 -12.85 -0.32
N PHE A 45 2.25 -11.86 -0.57
CA PHE A 45 1.99 -11.29 -1.89
C PHE A 45 2.73 -9.95 -2.02
N HIS A 46 3.71 -9.88 -2.92
CA HIS A 46 4.47 -8.66 -3.23
C HIS A 46 4.79 -8.60 -4.73
N VAL A 47 4.69 -7.41 -5.35
CA VAL A 47 4.89 -7.16 -6.81
C VAL A 47 3.89 -7.87 -7.74
N ARG A 48 3.09 -8.80 -7.20
CA ARG A 48 2.05 -9.54 -7.92
C ARG A 48 0.69 -9.29 -7.26
N ARG A 49 -0.36 -9.19 -8.08
CA ARG A 49 -1.73 -9.09 -7.57
C ARG A 49 -2.07 -10.30 -6.71
N PRO A 50 -2.69 -10.11 -5.54
CA PRO A 50 -3.15 -11.22 -4.72
C PRO A 50 -4.27 -11.97 -5.45
N VAL A 51 -4.16 -13.29 -5.45
CA VAL A 51 -5.22 -14.16 -5.97
C VAL A 51 -6.15 -14.50 -4.81
N TYR A 52 -7.44 -14.19 -4.98
CA TYR A 52 -8.47 -14.55 -4.00
C TYR A 52 -8.46 -16.07 -3.76
N ARG A 53 -8.50 -16.46 -2.49
CA ARG A 53 -8.70 -17.84 -2.05
C ARG A 53 -9.63 -17.86 -0.84
N ARG A 54 -10.64 -18.72 -0.89
CA ARG A 54 -11.67 -18.81 0.16
C ARG A 54 -11.14 -19.24 1.53
N ASN A 55 -10.02 -19.97 1.55
CA ASN A 55 -9.39 -20.49 2.77
C ASN A 55 -8.25 -19.60 3.31
N LEU A 56 -8.04 -18.42 2.74
CA LEU A 56 -7.06 -17.45 3.24
C LEU A 56 -7.73 -16.32 4.02
N ASN A 57 -7.07 -15.94 5.11
CA ASN A 57 -7.24 -14.66 5.76
C ASN A 57 -6.09 -13.73 5.33
N TYR A 58 -6.39 -12.45 5.14
CA TYR A 58 -5.45 -11.47 4.60
C TYR A 58 -5.12 -10.41 5.64
N VAL A 59 -3.82 -10.15 5.81
CA VAL A 59 -3.29 -8.98 6.52
C VAL A 59 -2.77 -8.02 5.46
N VAL A 60 -3.27 -6.78 5.45
CA VAL A 60 -2.94 -5.78 4.43
C VAL A 60 -2.02 -4.74 5.02
N VAL A 61 -0.92 -4.42 4.33
CA VAL A 61 -0.10 -3.25 4.69
C VAL A 61 -0.45 -2.08 3.79
N ALA A 62 -0.92 -0.99 4.36
CA ALA A 62 -1.43 0.17 3.63
C ALA A 62 -0.85 1.50 4.18
N ARG A 63 -1.13 2.60 3.48
CA ARG A 63 -0.61 3.94 3.76
C ARG A 63 -1.51 4.98 3.10
N ASN A 64 -1.48 6.23 3.57
CA ASN A 64 -2.01 7.37 2.82
C ASN A 64 -1.55 7.32 1.34
N PRO A 65 -2.46 7.32 0.34
CA PRO A 65 -2.12 7.16 -1.07
C PRO A 65 -1.13 8.20 -1.61
N LEU A 66 -1.23 9.47 -1.18
CA LEU A 66 -0.30 10.52 -1.63
C LEU A 66 1.07 10.36 -0.99
N SER A 67 1.15 10.15 0.32
CA SER A 67 2.42 9.91 1.02
C SER A 67 3.15 8.69 0.45
N ARG A 68 2.40 7.65 0.12
CA ARG A 68 2.90 6.47 -0.60
C ARG A 68 3.42 6.83 -1.98
N ALA A 69 2.67 7.59 -2.78
CA ALA A 69 3.07 8.00 -4.12
C ALA A 69 4.35 8.84 -4.12
N VAL A 70 4.49 9.79 -3.17
CA VAL A 70 5.72 10.59 -2.99
C VAL A 70 6.91 9.67 -2.71
N SER A 71 6.75 8.75 -1.75
CA SER A 71 7.79 7.78 -1.42
C SER A 71 8.15 6.87 -2.60
N ALA A 72 7.15 6.46 -3.38
CA ALA A 72 7.33 5.64 -4.58
C ALA A 72 8.10 6.37 -5.68
N PHE A 73 7.70 7.61 -6.00
CA PHE A 73 8.37 8.43 -6.99
C PHE A 73 9.83 8.69 -6.61
N ASN A 74 10.07 9.19 -5.40
CA ASN A 74 11.42 9.54 -4.95
C ASN A 74 12.34 8.31 -4.90
N TRP A 75 11.81 7.16 -4.46
CA TRP A 75 12.56 5.90 -4.46
C TRP A 75 12.97 5.47 -5.87
N ARG A 76 12.04 5.52 -6.84
CA ARG A 76 12.35 5.17 -8.23
C ARG A 76 13.28 6.19 -8.89
N TYR A 77 13.07 7.48 -8.62
CA TYR A 77 13.96 8.55 -9.08
C TYR A 77 15.39 8.32 -8.59
N ARG A 78 15.55 8.06 -7.29
CA ARG A 78 16.87 7.78 -6.70
C ARG A 78 17.55 6.59 -7.37
N LEU A 79 16.86 5.46 -7.51
CA LEU A 79 17.46 4.23 -8.06
C LEU A 79 17.74 4.30 -9.58
N ALA A 80 16.88 4.95 -10.35
CA ALA A 80 16.97 4.96 -11.82
C ALA A 80 17.73 6.18 -12.37
N VAL A 81 17.66 7.32 -11.68
CA VAL A 81 18.22 8.61 -12.15
C VAL A 81 19.45 9.01 -11.34
N SER A 82 19.33 9.15 -10.02
CA SER A 82 20.41 9.68 -9.17
C SER A 82 21.56 8.69 -8.98
N GLU A 83 21.28 7.51 -8.44
CA GLU A 83 22.28 6.47 -8.17
C GLU A 83 22.53 5.56 -9.37
N ARG A 84 21.64 5.57 -10.37
CA ARG A 84 21.71 4.74 -11.59
C ARG A 84 21.99 3.25 -11.31
N ARG A 85 21.49 2.72 -10.18
CA ARG A 85 21.57 1.30 -9.83
C ARG A 85 20.57 0.44 -10.61
N GLN A 86 19.45 1.02 -11.03
CA GLN A 86 18.38 0.33 -11.76
C GLN A 86 17.79 1.16 -12.92
N PRO A 87 18.63 1.76 -13.79
CA PRO A 87 18.18 2.74 -14.79
C PRO A 87 17.28 2.13 -15.87
N TYR A 88 17.48 0.86 -16.20
CA TYR A 88 16.75 0.16 -17.27
C TYR A 88 15.95 -1.04 -16.77
N ARG A 89 15.73 -1.13 -15.45
CA ARG A 89 14.97 -2.24 -14.86
C ARG A 89 13.52 -2.28 -15.37
N PHE A 90 12.95 -1.11 -15.66
CA PHE A 90 11.60 -0.98 -16.18
C PHE A 90 11.63 -0.09 -17.43
N SER A 91 11.16 -0.63 -18.55
CA SER A 91 11.16 0.05 -19.85
C SER A 91 10.42 1.38 -19.79
N GLY A 92 11.07 2.46 -20.23
CA GLY A 92 10.50 3.81 -20.30
C GLY A 92 10.38 4.54 -18.95
N GLU A 93 10.72 3.91 -17.82
CA GLU A 93 10.54 4.52 -16.50
C GLU A 93 11.51 5.69 -16.27
N ARG A 94 12.79 5.52 -16.64
CA ARG A 94 13.81 6.55 -16.41
C ARG A 94 13.52 7.82 -17.19
N GLU A 95 13.07 7.70 -18.43
CA GLU A 95 12.72 8.81 -19.31
C GLU A 95 11.57 9.63 -18.70
N VAL A 96 10.57 8.94 -18.15
CA VAL A 96 9.47 9.57 -17.42
C VAL A 96 9.97 10.26 -16.16
N LEU A 97 10.77 9.59 -15.33
CA LEU A 97 11.30 10.17 -14.10
C LEU A 97 12.13 11.43 -14.36
N VAL A 98 12.98 11.42 -15.39
CA VAL A 98 13.76 12.59 -15.81
C VAL A 98 12.85 13.69 -16.35
N ARG A 99 11.88 13.35 -17.20
CA ARG A 99 10.94 14.32 -17.80
C ARG A 99 10.21 15.15 -16.75
N TYR A 100 9.64 14.51 -15.74
CA TYR A 100 8.87 15.23 -14.72
C TYR A 100 9.75 15.75 -13.58
N GLY A 101 10.83 15.06 -13.21
CA GLY A 101 11.75 15.47 -12.14
C GLY A 101 11.18 15.38 -10.72
N SER A 102 9.87 15.50 -10.54
CA SER A 102 9.17 15.37 -9.26
C SER A 102 7.75 14.84 -9.45
N LEU A 103 7.18 14.27 -8.38
CA LEU A 103 5.77 13.87 -8.38
C LEU A 103 4.83 15.07 -8.52
N GLY A 104 5.20 16.25 -8.01
CA GLY A 104 4.39 17.47 -8.13
C GLY A 104 4.19 17.87 -9.59
N LYS A 105 5.28 17.94 -10.36
CA LYS A 105 5.24 18.24 -11.80
C LYS A 105 4.47 17.19 -12.59
N LEU A 106 4.61 15.91 -12.23
CA LEU A 106 3.79 14.85 -12.81
C LEU A 106 2.31 15.06 -12.49
N GLY A 107 1.97 15.34 -11.22
CA GLY A 107 0.60 15.58 -10.75
C GLY A 107 -0.09 16.74 -11.47
N GLU A 108 0.60 17.86 -11.64
CA GLU A 108 0.09 19.02 -12.40
C GLU A 108 -0.21 18.67 -13.86
N ALA A 109 0.61 17.82 -14.47
CA ALA A 109 0.45 17.40 -15.85
C ALA A 109 -0.63 16.32 -16.08
N LEU A 110 -1.19 15.70 -15.04
CA LEU A 110 -2.18 14.61 -15.22
C LEU A 110 -3.48 15.07 -15.87
N TYR A 111 -3.88 16.32 -15.63
CA TYR A 111 -5.15 16.90 -16.10
C TYR A 111 -4.92 18.33 -16.62
N ASP A 112 -5.71 18.75 -17.61
CA ASP A 112 -5.75 20.14 -18.05
C ASP A 112 -6.53 21.04 -17.08
N ASP A 113 -6.73 22.31 -17.45
CA ASP A 113 -7.39 23.31 -16.61
C ASP A 113 -8.89 23.05 -16.46
N ASP A 114 -9.49 22.37 -17.45
CA ASP A 114 -10.89 21.90 -17.43
C ASP A 114 -11.05 20.56 -16.67
N GLY A 115 -9.94 20.00 -16.18
CA GLY A 115 -9.93 18.73 -15.48
C GLY A 115 -10.07 17.51 -16.39
N ASN A 116 -9.84 17.62 -17.69
CA ASN A 116 -9.80 16.46 -18.58
C ASN A 116 -8.45 15.73 -18.44
N PRO A 117 -8.43 14.37 -18.47
CA PRO A 117 -7.21 13.61 -18.32
C PRO A 117 -6.29 13.79 -19.53
N ARG A 118 -5.04 14.20 -19.29
CA ARG A 118 -4.01 14.23 -20.33
C ARG A 118 -3.44 12.83 -20.53
N GLY A 119 -3.96 12.12 -21.55
CA GLY A 119 -3.66 10.70 -21.80
C GLY A 119 -2.16 10.34 -21.84
N ALA A 120 -1.30 11.24 -22.33
CA ALA A 120 0.15 11.04 -22.32
C ALA A 120 0.73 10.97 -20.90
N SER A 121 0.37 11.93 -20.04
CA SER A 121 0.83 11.99 -18.65
C SER A 121 0.25 10.88 -17.78
N ILE A 122 -1.00 10.46 -18.04
CA ILE A 122 -1.60 9.27 -17.42
C ILE A 122 -0.80 8.01 -17.77
N ARG A 123 -0.45 7.82 -19.04
CA ARG A 123 0.40 6.68 -19.48
C ARG A 123 1.77 6.74 -18.84
N ASP A 124 2.38 7.92 -18.79
CA ASP A 124 3.69 8.11 -18.16
C ASP A 124 3.66 7.77 -16.66
N ALA A 125 2.67 8.26 -15.90
CA ALA A 125 2.50 7.90 -14.49
C ALA A 125 2.42 6.37 -14.30
N ARG A 126 1.71 5.68 -15.20
CA ARG A 126 1.58 4.21 -15.19
C ARG A 126 2.83 3.47 -15.69
N ARG A 127 3.86 4.14 -16.20
CA ARG A 127 5.18 3.53 -16.46
C ARG A 127 6.04 3.43 -15.20
N ILE A 128 5.81 4.31 -14.21
CA ILE A 128 6.56 4.27 -12.94
C ILE A 128 6.07 3.07 -12.13
N HIS A 129 6.94 2.10 -11.89
CA HIS A 129 6.58 0.77 -11.41
C HIS A 129 5.75 0.79 -10.11
N HIS A 130 6.24 1.51 -9.09
CA HIS A 130 5.52 1.62 -7.81
C HIS A 130 4.32 2.56 -7.87
N ILE A 131 4.21 3.46 -8.85
CA ILE A 131 2.98 4.25 -9.05
C ILE A 131 1.90 3.39 -9.72
N ARG A 132 2.29 2.55 -10.69
CA ARG A 132 1.40 1.61 -11.36
C ARG A 132 0.83 0.56 -10.42
N GLU A 133 1.66 0.04 -9.52
CA GLU A 133 1.29 -0.99 -8.54
C GLU A 133 0.81 -0.35 -7.24
N ASP A 134 -0.24 0.46 -7.39
CA ASP A 134 -0.93 1.22 -6.34
C ASP A 134 -1.82 0.36 -5.43
N ILE A 135 -2.43 0.95 -4.39
CA ILE A 135 -3.25 0.18 -3.45
C ILE A 135 -4.41 -0.49 -4.20
N GLY A 136 -5.07 0.23 -5.11
CA GLY A 136 -6.11 -0.27 -5.97
C GLY A 136 -5.66 -1.44 -6.85
N TYR A 137 -4.43 -1.42 -7.37
CA TYR A 137 -3.85 -2.53 -8.13
C TYR A 137 -3.88 -3.85 -7.35
N TYR A 138 -3.59 -3.83 -6.04
CA TYR A 138 -3.62 -5.01 -5.18
C TYR A 138 -5.04 -5.33 -4.70
N LEU A 139 -5.80 -4.32 -4.29
CA LEU A 139 -6.99 -4.53 -3.46
C LEU A 139 -8.31 -4.54 -4.22
N THR A 140 -8.49 -3.80 -5.31
CA THR A 140 -9.81 -3.65 -5.96
C THR A 140 -10.45 -4.99 -6.30
N ARG A 141 -9.71 -5.88 -6.97
CA ARG A 141 -10.22 -7.22 -7.35
C ARG A 141 -10.36 -8.16 -6.16
N LEU A 142 -9.48 -8.03 -5.17
CA LEU A 142 -9.51 -8.85 -3.97
C LEU A 142 -10.75 -8.51 -3.14
N LEU A 143 -10.94 -7.24 -2.81
CA LEU A 143 -12.04 -6.75 -1.99
C LEU A 143 -13.40 -7.02 -2.66
N ALA A 144 -13.49 -6.98 -4.00
CA ALA A 144 -14.70 -7.36 -4.72
C ALA A 144 -15.15 -8.82 -4.47
N ARG A 145 -14.25 -9.71 -4.02
CA ARG A 145 -14.53 -11.13 -3.77
C ARG A 145 -14.43 -11.52 -2.30
N CYS A 146 -13.66 -10.79 -1.51
CA CYS A 146 -13.50 -11.04 -0.09
C CYS A 146 -14.76 -10.67 0.69
N ARG A 147 -15.05 -11.47 1.71
CA ARG A 147 -15.92 -11.07 2.82
C ARG A 147 -15.11 -10.29 3.86
N PRO A 148 -15.73 -9.40 4.65
CA PRO A 148 -15.04 -8.63 5.68
C PRO A 148 -14.20 -9.50 6.64
N GLU A 149 -14.67 -10.70 6.99
CA GLU A 149 -13.99 -11.61 7.93
C GLU A 149 -12.73 -12.25 7.34
N GLN A 150 -12.54 -12.19 6.01
CA GLN A 150 -11.31 -12.63 5.37
C GLN A 150 -10.23 -11.55 5.41
N ILE A 151 -10.56 -10.29 5.67
CA ILE A 151 -9.57 -9.29 6.02
C ILE A 151 -9.39 -9.36 7.52
N GLU A 152 -8.28 -9.94 7.94
CA GLU A 152 -7.98 -10.13 9.34
C GLU A 152 -7.56 -8.82 10.00
N ALA A 153 -6.64 -8.10 9.35
CA ALA A 153 -6.17 -6.81 9.81
C ALA A 153 -5.65 -5.94 8.67
N VAL A 154 -5.66 -4.63 8.89
CA VAL A 154 -4.89 -3.66 8.11
C VAL A 154 -3.83 -3.07 9.05
N LEU A 155 -2.60 -2.98 8.55
CA LEU A 155 -1.47 -2.35 9.21
C LEU A 155 -1.20 -1.05 8.43
N MET A 156 -1.44 0.10 9.06
CA MET A 156 -1.24 1.40 8.43
C MET A 156 0.19 1.87 8.67
N GLN A 157 0.88 2.38 7.66
CA GLN A 157 2.25 2.89 7.79
C GLN A 157 2.35 3.97 8.88
N GLU A 158 1.29 4.76 9.05
CA GLU A 158 1.16 5.85 10.01
C GLU A 158 1.18 5.36 11.47
N THR A 159 0.73 4.13 11.72
CA THR A 159 0.61 3.48 13.05
C THR A 159 1.31 2.12 13.07
N LEU A 160 2.28 1.90 12.18
CA LEU A 160 2.75 0.57 11.80
C LEU A 160 3.28 -0.25 12.98
N ASP A 161 4.04 0.38 13.87
CA ASP A 161 4.65 -0.29 15.02
C ASP A 161 3.57 -0.82 15.99
N ALA A 162 2.59 0.02 16.33
CA ALA A 162 1.44 -0.36 17.16
C ALA A 162 0.54 -1.41 16.48
N ASP A 163 0.38 -1.33 15.16
CA ASP A 163 -0.37 -2.30 14.38
C ASP A 163 0.31 -3.68 14.34
N ILE A 164 1.64 -3.73 14.19
CA ILE A 164 2.41 -4.98 14.25
C ILE A 164 2.24 -5.64 15.63
N GLU A 165 2.40 -4.87 16.70
CA GLU A 165 2.25 -5.36 18.07
C GLU A 165 0.83 -5.90 18.31
N ARG A 166 -0.20 -5.14 17.93
CA ARG A 166 -1.60 -5.54 18.08
C ARG A 166 -1.96 -6.81 17.30
N VAL A 167 -1.43 -6.99 16.09
CA VAL A 167 -1.83 -8.08 15.17
C VAL A 167 -0.98 -9.34 15.32
N PHE A 168 0.27 -9.20 15.74
CA PHE A 168 1.22 -10.31 15.83
C PHE A 168 1.80 -10.51 17.22
N GLY A 169 1.61 -9.59 18.16
CA GLY A 169 2.23 -9.64 19.49
C GLY A 169 3.74 -9.42 19.44
N ILE A 170 4.24 -8.68 18.44
CA ILE A 170 5.68 -8.44 18.21
C ILE A 170 5.97 -6.95 18.33
N CYS A 171 6.96 -6.59 19.14
CA CYS A 171 7.51 -5.24 19.14
C CYS A 171 8.47 -5.06 17.96
N ASN A 172 8.20 -4.09 17.09
CA ASN A 172 9.10 -3.78 15.98
C ASN A 172 10.33 -3.02 16.49
N GLN A 173 11.49 -3.68 16.58
CA GLN A 173 12.72 -3.07 17.08
C GLN A 173 13.49 -2.28 16.00
N HIS A 174 13.14 -2.46 14.72
CA HIS A 174 13.89 -1.88 13.60
C HIS A 174 13.02 -1.02 12.68
N ARG A 175 13.31 0.29 12.65
CA ARG A 175 12.80 1.19 11.61
C ARG A 175 13.65 1.09 10.35
N ILE A 176 13.26 0.17 9.47
CA ILE A 176 13.91 0.03 8.16
C ILE A 176 13.52 1.22 7.26
N ASN A 177 14.49 2.09 6.99
CA ASN A 177 14.41 3.25 6.08
C ASN A 177 13.45 4.37 6.53
N ASP A 178 13.79 5.04 7.64
CA ASP A 178 13.14 6.28 8.07
C ASP A 178 13.38 7.39 7.04
N ASN A 179 12.44 7.54 6.08
CA ASN A 179 12.44 8.61 5.08
C ASN A 179 11.42 9.69 5.45
N SER A 180 11.16 9.89 6.75
CA SER A 180 10.27 10.92 7.29
C SER A 180 10.57 12.33 6.75
N GLY A 181 11.80 12.59 6.29
CA GLY A 181 12.20 13.86 5.67
C GLY A 181 11.73 14.12 4.22
N MET A 182 11.13 13.15 3.52
CA MET A 182 10.60 13.35 2.15
C MET A 182 9.08 13.50 2.12
N GLY A 183 8.54 14.33 3.02
CA GLY A 183 7.10 14.58 3.14
C GLY A 183 6.44 15.11 1.86
N THR A 184 5.11 15.12 1.86
CA THR A 184 4.24 15.70 0.80
C THR A 184 4.41 17.21 0.61
N GLY A 185 5.24 17.87 1.42
CA GLY A 185 5.47 19.33 1.47
C GLY A 185 6.06 19.97 0.21
N LYS A 186 5.96 19.31 -0.96
CA LYS A 186 6.34 19.83 -2.28
C LYS A 186 5.23 19.68 -3.33
N LEU A 187 4.02 19.27 -2.93
CA LEU A 187 2.87 19.22 -3.86
C LEU A 187 2.10 20.54 -3.80
N SER A 188 1.89 21.17 -4.95
CA SER A 188 0.93 22.28 -5.07
C SER A 188 -0.49 21.78 -4.81
N ALA A 189 -1.42 22.70 -4.52
CA ALA A 189 -2.83 22.36 -4.36
C ALA A 189 -3.40 21.64 -5.61
N ARG A 190 -3.01 22.12 -6.80
CA ARG A 190 -3.35 21.49 -8.08
C ARG A 190 -2.79 20.07 -8.20
N ALA A 191 -1.49 19.88 -7.93
CA ALA A 191 -0.88 18.56 -7.97
C ALA A 191 -1.58 17.58 -7.02
N ARG A 192 -1.88 18.03 -5.80
CA ARG A 192 -2.58 17.24 -4.78
C ARG A 192 -3.96 16.80 -5.27
N ALA A 193 -4.79 17.73 -5.75
CA ALA A 193 -6.13 17.43 -6.26
C ALA A 193 -6.08 16.43 -7.43
N ASN A 194 -5.18 16.66 -8.38
CA ASN A 194 -4.99 15.77 -9.53
C ASN A 194 -4.53 14.36 -9.11
N LEU A 195 -3.59 14.26 -8.18
CA LEU A 195 -3.11 12.97 -7.68
C LEU A 195 -4.19 12.24 -6.88
N MET A 196 -4.99 12.93 -6.07
CA MET A 196 -6.12 12.32 -5.37
C MET A 196 -7.11 11.71 -6.35
N ARG A 197 -7.44 12.43 -7.43
CA ARG A 197 -8.30 11.92 -8.50
C ARG A 197 -7.69 10.71 -9.20
N PHE A 198 -6.39 10.77 -9.53
CA PHE A 198 -5.67 9.67 -10.17
C PHE A 198 -5.60 8.40 -9.31
N PHE A 199 -5.48 8.56 -7.98
CA PHE A 199 -5.46 7.48 -7.00
C PHE A 199 -6.83 7.22 -6.35
N SER A 200 -7.93 7.65 -6.96
CA SER A 200 -9.30 7.44 -6.44
C SER A 200 -9.57 5.99 -6.01
N ARG A 201 -9.09 5.01 -6.78
CA ARG A 201 -9.21 3.58 -6.44
C ARG A 201 -8.46 3.15 -5.18
N ASP A 202 -7.37 3.83 -4.83
CA ASP A 202 -6.66 3.59 -3.58
C ASP A 202 -7.53 4.07 -2.41
N TYR A 203 -8.11 5.27 -2.52
CA TYR A 203 -9.02 5.82 -1.52
C TYR A 203 -10.29 5.00 -1.36
N GLU A 204 -10.90 4.54 -2.47
CA GLU A 204 -12.05 3.63 -2.43
C GLU A 204 -11.73 2.32 -1.69
N ALA A 205 -10.53 1.76 -1.91
CA ALA A 205 -10.11 0.55 -1.20
C ALA A 205 -9.94 0.80 0.31
N LEU A 206 -9.34 1.92 0.70
CA LEU A 206 -9.22 2.30 2.12
C LEU A 206 -10.58 2.58 2.76
N ALA A 207 -11.47 3.29 2.07
CA ALA A 207 -12.83 3.56 2.54
C ALA A 207 -13.62 2.27 2.75
N ARG A 208 -13.48 1.29 1.86
CA ARG A 208 -14.11 -0.03 2.02
C ARG A 208 -13.55 -0.80 3.22
N LEU A 209 -12.24 -0.76 3.43
CA LEU A 209 -11.60 -1.40 4.59
C LEU A 209 -12.03 -0.73 5.91
N TYR A 210 -12.13 0.60 5.92
CA TYR A 210 -12.68 1.36 7.03
C TYR A 210 -14.14 1.00 7.32
N ALA A 211 -14.99 0.94 6.29
CA ALA A 211 -16.39 0.54 6.42
C ALA A 211 -16.56 -0.90 6.95
N TRP A 212 -15.55 -1.76 6.76
CA TRP A 212 -15.50 -3.11 7.33
C TRP A 212 -14.94 -3.17 8.76
N GLY A 213 -14.65 -2.00 9.38
CA GLY A 213 -14.06 -1.91 10.72
C GLY A 213 -12.62 -2.42 10.77
N LYS A 214 -11.89 -2.41 9.64
CA LYS A 214 -10.51 -2.93 9.56
C LYS A 214 -9.43 -1.87 9.70
N ILE A 215 -9.83 -0.60 9.66
CA ILE A 215 -8.99 0.57 9.91
C ILE A 215 -9.73 1.37 10.98
N ASP A 216 -9.03 1.83 12.01
CA ASP A 216 -9.62 2.73 13.00
C ASP A 216 -9.86 4.12 12.41
N ARG A 217 -10.70 4.91 13.08
CA ARG A 217 -11.10 6.23 12.57
C ARG A 217 -9.92 7.19 12.45
N GLU A 218 -9.01 7.18 13.41
CA GLU A 218 -7.87 8.11 13.44
C GLU A 218 -6.90 7.81 12.30
N ALA A 219 -6.50 6.56 12.14
CA ALA A 219 -5.64 6.11 11.05
C ALA A 219 -6.31 6.33 9.68
N TYR A 220 -7.63 6.11 9.56
CA TYR A 220 -8.36 6.42 8.33
C TYR A 220 -8.31 7.91 7.99
N LEU A 221 -8.60 8.79 8.96
CA LEU A 221 -8.55 10.25 8.74
C LEU A 221 -7.14 10.73 8.38
N ALA A 222 -6.10 10.17 9.01
CA ALA A 222 -4.71 10.44 8.63
C ALA A 222 -4.39 9.95 7.20
N ALA A 223 -5.02 8.86 6.77
CA ALA A 223 -4.80 8.28 5.44
C ALA A 223 -5.55 8.98 4.31
N VAL A 224 -6.60 9.74 4.62
CA VAL A 224 -7.43 10.45 3.62
C VAL A 224 -7.33 11.97 3.66
N SER A 225 -6.58 12.53 4.61
CA SER A 225 -6.18 13.94 4.63
C SER A 225 -4.95 14.22 3.75
#